data_AF-A0A671Y2E1-F1
#
_entry.id   AF-A0A671Y2E1-F1
#
_cell.length_a   1.000
_cell.length_b   1.000
_cell.length_c   1.000
_cell.angle_alpha   90.00
_cell.angle_beta   90.00
_cell.angle_gamma   90.00
#
_symmetry.space_group_name_H-M   'P 1'
#
loop_
_entity.id
_entity.type
_entity.pdbx_description
1 polymer ?
#
loop_
_entity_poly.entity_id
_entity_poly.type
_entity_poly.pdbx_seq_one_letter_code
_entity_poly.pdbx_strand_id
1 'polypeptide(L)'
;MLLVLSEDHKEHLAFLPKVDTAVVGEFGRIALEFLRRGTSPKIYEGAARKLCVPVEMVHHGVEGLMFLMTESSKHMMSEVDFLDSVLVLGFSEELNQILLQLYLQHHSQIRSILSRLPSNLPSYHSLEWRLDVQLASRSVREQVIPMLTMHLLLMRGCDSSSKVLQTDPSTLLHLILTLEAALAAMKTSHSRRILRNIK
;
A
#
# COMPACT_ATOMS: atom_id res chain seq x y z
N MET A 1 16.36 -10.39 4.21
CA MET A 1 15.49 -10.99 5.24
C MET A 1 14.55 -11.95 4.51
N LEU A 2 14.68 -13.28 4.68
CA LEU A 2 13.98 -14.25 3.83
C LEU A 2 12.46 -14.06 3.81
N LEU A 3 11.86 -14.26 2.64
CA LEU A 3 10.43 -14.08 2.42
C LEU A 3 9.68 -15.31 2.96
N VAL A 4 8.84 -15.12 3.98
CA VAL A 4 8.03 -16.19 4.56
C VAL A 4 6.71 -16.26 3.80
N LEU A 5 6.60 -17.22 2.88
CA LEU A 5 5.37 -17.52 2.16
C LEU A 5 4.46 -18.39 3.03
N SER A 6 3.16 -18.06 3.12
CA SER A 6 2.17 -18.95 3.75
C SER A 6 1.95 -20.20 2.89
N GLU A 7 1.43 -21.26 3.50
CA GLU A 7 1.18 -22.54 2.80
C GLU A 7 0.25 -22.35 1.58
N ASP A 8 -0.80 -21.54 1.69
CA ASP A 8 -1.70 -21.22 0.57
C ASP A 8 -0.96 -20.60 -0.64
N HIS A 9 -0.02 -19.68 -0.39
CA HIS A 9 0.78 -19.08 -1.46
C HIS A 9 1.75 -20.08 -2.09
N LYS A 10 2.27 -21.04 -1.32
CA LYS A 10 3.10 -22.12 -1.86
C LYS A 10 2.28 -23.04 -2.76
N GLU A 11 1.04 -23.36 -2.38
CA GLU A 11 0.12 -24.14 -3.22
C GLU A 11 -0.20 -23.41 -4.53
N HIS A 12 -0.43 -22.09 -4.47
CA HIS A 12 -0.66 -21.26 -5.65
C HIS A 12 0.53 -21.26 -6.63
N LEU A 13 1.76 -21.30 -6.11
CA LEU A 13 2.99 -21.33 -6.91
C LEU A 13 3.39 -22.75 -7.36
N ALA A 14 2.86 -23.81 -6.75
CA ALA A 14 3.16 -25.21 -7.07
C ALA A 14 2.74 -25.64 -8.49
N PHE A 15 1.91 -24.83 -9.16
CA PHE A 15 1.55 -25.02 -10.56
C PHE A 15 2.64 -24.56 -11.54
N LEU A 16 3.49 -23.61 -11.17
CA LEU A 16 4.51 -23.02 -12.06
C LEU A 16 5.51 -24.04 -12.64
N PRO A 17 5.99 -25.05 -11.89
CA PRO A 17 6.90 -26.06 -12.44
C PRO A 17 6.28 -26.98 -13.50
N LYS A 18 4.95 -27.03 -13.60
CA LYS A 18 4.24 -27.89 -14.56
C LYS A 18 4.06 -27.21 -15.92
N VAL A 19 4.43 -25.95 -16.02
CA VAL A 19 4.18 -25.08 -17.17
C VAL A 19 5.52 -24.67 -17.76
N ASP A 20 5.56 -24.47 -19.09
CA ASP A 20 6.75 -24.02 -19.78
C ASP A 20 7.23 -22.65 -19.26
N THR A 21 8.55 -22.50 -19.20
CA THR A 21 9.29 -21.31 -18.77
C THR A 21 8.83 -20.03 -19.47
N ALA A 22 8.52 -20.10 -20.77
CA ALA A 22 8.02 -18.98 -21.55
C ALA A 22 6.65 -18.48 -21.05
N VAL A 23 5.78 -19.40 -20.61
CA VAL A 23 4.44 -19.07 -20.10
C VAL A 23 4.53 -18.46 -18.70
N VAL A 24 5.49 -18.90 -17.88
CA VAL A 24 5.77 -18.27 -16.57
C VAL A 24 6.16 -16.80 -16.75
N GLY A 25 6.95 -16.49 -17.79
CA GLY A 25 7.25 -15.12 -18.21
C GLY A 25 5.98 -14.30 -18.52
N GLU A 26 5.05 -14.86 -19.27
CA GLU A 26 3.76 -14.23 -19.57
C GLU A 26 2.88 -14.07 -18.32
N PHE A 27 2.84 -15.04 -17.43
CA PHE A 27 2.14 -14.92 -16.14
C PHE A 27 2.73 -13.82 -15.26
N GLY A 28 4.05 -13.66 -15.24
CA GLY A 28 4.71 -12.54 -14.59
C GLY A 28 4.27 -11.19 -15.16
N ARG A 29 4.17 -11.09 -16.50
CA ARG A 29 3.65 -9.86 -17.17
C ARG A 29 2.18 -9.60 -16.82
N ILE A 30 1.34 -10.62 -16.81
CA ILE A 30 -0.07 -10.50 -16.44
C ILE A 30 -0.21 -10.07 -14.97
N ALA A 31 0.60 -10.63 -14.07
CA ALA A 31 0.64 -10.22 -12.65
C ALA A 31 1.00 -8.74 -12.49
N LEU A 32 1.91 -8.22 -13.32
CA LEU A 32 2.28 -6.80 -13.32
C LEU A 32 1.21 -5.91 -13.94
N GLU A 33 0.55 -6.35 -15.01
CA GLU A 33 -0.57 -5.62 -15.58
C GLU A 33 -1.74 -5.56 -14.60
N PHE A 34 -1.98 -6.65 -13.87
CA PHE A 34 -2.93 -6.69 -12.76
C PHE A 34 -2.62 -5.61 -11.71
N LEU A 35 -1.36 -5.49 -11.27
CA LEU A 35 -0.96 -4.44 -10.31
C LEU A 35 -1.17 -3.01 -10.84
N ARG A 36 -1.15 -2.81 -12.15
CA ARG A 36 -1.32 -1.49 -12.78
C ARG A 36 -2.78 -1.12 -13.05
N ARG A 37 -3.58 -2.08 -13.53
CA ARG A 37 -4.91 -1.83 -14.14
C ARG A 37 -6.04 -2.66 -13.52
N GLY A 38 -5.74 -3.58 -12.61
CA GLY A 38 -6.71 -4.50 -12.00
C GLY A 38 -6.95 -5.78 -12.81
N THR A 39 -7.89 -6.61 -12.36
CA THR A 39 -8.23 -7.91 -12.97
C THR A 39 -8.91 -7.74 -14.33
N SER A 40 -8.45 -8.52 -15.32
CA SER A 40 -9.11 -8.65 -16.61
C SER A 40 -9.53 -10.12 -16.86
N PRO A 41 -10.80 -10.48 -16.64
CA PRO A 41 -11.26 -11.88 -16.71
C PRO A 41 -11.00 -12.53 -18.07
N LYS A 42 -11.05 -11.74 -19.16
CA LYS A 42 -10.80 -12.20 -20.53
C LYS A 42 -9.38 -12.72 -20.75
N ILE A 43 -8.37 -12.17 -20.06
CA ILE A 43 -6.98 -12.60 -20.20
C ILE A 43 -6.79 -13.96 -19.52
N TYR A 44 -7.38 -14.15 -18.33
CA TYR A 44 -7.35 -15.44 -17.62
C TYR A 44 -8.05 -16.55 -18.40
N GLU A 45 -9.23 -16.29 -18.96
CA GLU A 45 -9.94 -17.25 -19.81
C GLU A 45 -9.17 -17.60 -21.09
N GLY A 46 -8.46 -16.63 -21.67
CA GLY A 46 -7.62 -16.84 -22.85
C GLY A 46 -6.40 -17.70 -22.55
N ALA A 47 -5.74 -17.46 -21.41
CA ALA A 47 -4.60 -18.24 -20.94
C ALA A 47 -5.02 -19.67 -20.55
N ALA A 48 -6.13 -19.82 -19.83
CA ALA A 48 -6.70 -21.11 -19.46
C ALA A 48 -7.02 -21.99 -20.67
N ARG A 49 -7.62 -21.40 -21.72
CA ARG A 49 -7.90 -22.08 -22.99
C ARG A 49 -6.64 -22.53 -23.73
N LYS A 50 -5.57 -21.73 -23.72
CA LYS A 50 -4.30 -22.07 -24.38
C LYS A 50 -3.53 -23.17 -23.67
N LEU A 51 -3.61 -23.21 -22.34
CA LEU A 51 -2.89 -24.16 -21.50
C LEU A 51 -3.68 -25.44 -21.23
N CYS A 52 -4.98 -25.47 -21.60
CA CYS A 52 -5.90 -26.56 -21.29
C CYS A 52 -6.02 -26.82 -19.77
N VAL A 53 -6.00 -25.76 -18.97
CA VAL A 53 -6.05 -25.81 -17.50
C VAL A 53 -7.24 -24.98 -17.00
N PRO A 54 -7.90 -25.37 -15.88
CA PRO A 54 -8.92 -24.54 -15.23
C PRO A 54 -8.48 -23.09 -15.01
N VAL A 55 -9.42 -22.16 -15.20
CA VAL A 55 -9.19 -20.71 -15.02
C VAL A 55 -8.69 -20.40 -13.60
N GLU A 56 -9.18 -21.13 -12.61
CA GLU A 56 -8.76 -20.99 -11.21
C GLU A 56 -7.26 -21.26 -10.99
N MET A 57 -6.68 -22.26 -11.67
CA MET A 57 -5.23 -22.49 -11.53
C MET A 57 -4.39 -21.37 -12.14
N VAL A 58 -4.86 -20.78 -13.25
CA VAL A 58 -4.20 -19.62 -13.85
C VAL A 58 -4.33 -18.41 -12.93
N HIS A 59 -5.50 -18.23 -12.31
CA HIS A 59 -5.72 -17.18 -11.32
C HIS A 59 -4.77 -17.32 -10.13
N HIS A 60 -4.74 -18.49 -9.49
CA HIS A 60 -3.85 -18.77 -8.37
C HIS A 60 -2.37 -18.61 -8.74
N GLY A 61 -1.94 -19.09 -9.92
CA GLY A 61 -0.56 -18.92 -10.38
C GLY A 61 -0.16 -17.44 -10.56
N VAL A 62 -1.03 -16.63 -11.17
CA VAL A 62 -0.81 -15.19 -11.33
C VAL A 62 -0.86 -14.46 -9.98
N GLU A 63 -1.76 -14.86 -9.09
CA GLU A 63 -1.89 -14.27 -7.76
C GLU A 63 -0.68 -14.57 -6.87
N GLY A 64 -0.18 -15.81 -6.90
CA GLY A 64 1.06 -16.19 -6.23
C GLY A 64 2.26 -15.39 -6.73
N LEU A 65 2.40 -15.22 -8.06
CA LEU A 65 3.47 -14.40 -8.65
C LEU A 65 3.34 -12.93 -8.27
N MET A 66 2.12 -12.40 -8.30
CA MET A 66 1.85 -11.02 -7.89
C MET A 66 2.24 -10.78 -6.42
N PHE A 67 1.84 -11.69 -5.53
CA PHE A 67 2.17 -11.61 -4.11
C PHE A 67 3.69 -11.67 -3.89
N LEU A 68 4.36 -12.64 -4.52
CA LEU A 68 5.81 -12.81 -4.44
C LEU A 68 6.53 -11.54 -4.90
N MET A 69 6.19 -11.00 -6.06
CA MET A 69 6.81 -9.78 -6.60
C MET A 69 6.54 -8.54 -5.74
N THR A 70 5.33 -8.44 -5.18
CA THR A 70 4.93 -7.32 -4.31
C THR A 70 5.66 -7.36 -2.97
N GLU A 71 5.67 -8.51 -2.29
CA GLU A 71 6.35 -8.67 -1.00
C GLU A 71 7.87 -8.57 -1.14
N SER A 72 8.46 -9.07 -2.24
CA SER A 72 9.89 -8.88 -2.52
C SER A 72 10.25 -7.41 -2.74
N SER A 73 9.42 -6.69 -3.51
CA SER A 73 9.65 -5.26 -3.80
C SER A 73 9.48 -4.38 -2.57
N LYS A 74 8.52 -4.73 -1.69
CA LYS A 74 8.26 -4.07 -0.42
C LYS A 74 9.43 -4.21 0.56
N HIS A 75 10.02 -5.40 0.65
CA HIS A 75 11.16 -5.66 1.53
C HIS A 75 12.51 -5.24 0.93
N MET A 76 12.53 -4.73 -0.31
CA MET A 76 13.75 -4.37 -1.04
C MET A 76 14.79 -5.51 -1.02
N MET A 77 14.32 -6.72 -1.34
CA MET A 77 15.13 -7.92 -1.28
C MET A 77 16.32 -7.82 -2.23
N SER A 78 17.50 -8.21 -1.74
CA SER A 78 18.69 -8.40 -2.57
C SER A 78 18.48 -9.61 -3.50
N GLU A 79 19.26 -9.69 -4.57
CA GLU A 79 19.22 -10.82 -5.51
C GLU A 79 19.45 -12.16 -4.80
N VAL A 80 20.40 -12.18 -3.88
CA VAL A 80 20.76 -13.37 -3.08
C VAL A 80 19.61 -13.76 -2.17
N ASP A 81 19.04 -12.79 -1.42
CA ASP A 81 17.94 -13.07 -0.50
C ASP A 81 16.66 -13.51 -1.25
N PHE A 82 16.45 -13.01 -2.47
CA PHE A 82 15.34 -13.41 -3.33
C PHE A 82 15.51 -14.86 -3.80
N LEU A 83 16.70 -15.21 -4.33
CA LEU A 83 16.99 -16.58 -4.75
C LEU A 83 16.87 -17.57 -3.59
N ASP A 84 17.41 -17.24 -2.42
CA ASP A 84 17.30 -18.07 -1.21
C ASP A 84 15.84 -18.27 -0.80
N SER A 85 14.99 -17.26 -0.98
CA SER A 85 13.55 -17.36 -0.69
C SER A 85 12.81 -18.26 -1.68
N VAL A 86 13.19 -18.23 -2.96
CA VAL A 86 12.58 -19.08 -4.00
C VAL A 86 13.12 -20.50 -3.96
N LEU A 87 14.36 -20.72 -3.54
CA LEU A 87 14.95 -22.06 -3.37
C LEU A 87 14.15 -22.94 -2.40
N VAL A 88 13.52 -22.35 -1.38
CA VAL A 88 12.63 -23.04 -0.43
C VAL A 88 11.40 -23.65 -1.13
N LEU A 89 11.01 -23.12 -2.30
CA LEU A 89 9.87 -23.62 -3.09
C LEU A 89 10.23 -24.86 -3.94
N GLY A 90 11.51 -25.21 -4.06
CA GLY A 90 11.96 -26.42 -4.76
C GLY A 90 11.79 -26.37 -6.28
N PHE A 91 11.80 -25.18 -6.88
CA PHE A 91 11.70 -25.00 -8.34
C PHE A 91 13.04 -25.29 -9.05
N SER A 92 12.98 -25.50 -10.36
CA SER A 92 14.18 -25.66 -11.19
C SER A 92 15.01 -24.38 -11.23
N GLU A 93 16.32 -24.52 -11.44
CA GLU A 93 17.25 -23.40 -11.48
C GLU A 93 16.91 -22.41 -12.61
N GLU A 94 16.43 -22.91 -13.75
CA GLU A 94 15.97 -22.11 -14.89
C GLU A 94 14.76 -21.23 -14.52
N LEU A 95 13.77 -21.78 -13.79
CA LEU A 95 12.61 -21.02 -13.33
C LEU A 95 13.00 -19.95 -12.32
N ASN A 96 13.93 -20.27 -11.41
CA ASN A 96 14.43 -19.31 -10.41
C ASN A 96 15.12 -18.12 -11.08
N GLN A 97 15.90 -18.35 -12.14
CA GLN A 97 16.53 -17.29 -12.92
C GLN A 97 15.52 -16.40 -13.64
N ILE A 98 14.45 -16.98 -14.20
CA ILE A 98 13.38 -16.21 -14.86
C ILE A 98 12.63 -15.33 -13.84
N LEU A 99 12.29 -15.89 -12.67
CA LEU A 99 11.64 -15.13 -11.60
C LEU A 99 12.53 -14.00 -11.10
N LEU A 100 13.84 -14.23 -10.98
CA LEU A 100 14.80 -13.18 -10.62
C LEU A 100 14.86 -12.08 -11.68
N GLN A 101 14.91 -12.44 -12.97
CA GLN A 101 14.90 -11.46 -14.06
C GLN A 101 13.61 -10.62 -14.06
N LEU A 102 12.45 -11.25 -13.87
CA LEU A 102 11.16 -10.55 -13.75
C LEU A 102 11.17 -9.57 -12.57
N TYR A 103 11.69 -9.99 -11.42
CA TYR A 103 11.83 -9.13 -10.25
C TYR A 103 12.74 -7.91 -10.55
N LEU A 104 13.95 -8.14 -11.05
CA LEU A 104 14.91 -7.08 -11.37
C LEU A 104 14.42 -6.12 -12.45
N GLN A 105 13.63 -6.59 -13.40
CA GLN A 105 13.07 -5.73 -14.45
C GLN A 105 11.95 -4.83 -13.91
N HIS A 106 11.17 -5.28 -12.93
CA HIS A 106 9.91 -4.65 -12.55
C HIS A 106 9.81 -4.15 -11.11
N HIS A 107 10.78 -4.44 -10.22
CA HIS A 107 10.74 -4.03 -8.81
C HIS A 107 10.62 -2.51 -8.64
N SER A 108 11.29 -1.71 -9.48
CA SER A 108 11.22 -0.25 -9.45
C SER A 108 9.82 0.28 -9.77
N GLN A 109 9.14 -0.39 -10.71
CA GLN A 109 7.79 -0.06 -11.14
C GLN A 109 6.76 -0.45 -10.08
N ILE A 110 6.87 -1.66 -9.53
CA ILE A 110 6.02 -2.13 -8.42
C ILE A 110 6.15 -1.17 -7.24
N ARG A 111 7.38 -0.75 -6.92
CA ARG A 111 7.61 0.23 -5.85
C ARG A 111 6.97 1.59 -6.12
N SER A 112 6.99 2.06 -7.38
CA SER A 112 6.29 3.29 -7.76
C SER A 112 4.77 3.16 -7.62
N ILE A 113 4.20 1.98 -7.88
CA ILE A 113 2.78 1.71 -7.68
C ILE A 113 2.47 1.66 -6.16
N LEU A 114 3.28 0.93 -5.39
CA LEU A 114 3.17 0.82 -3.94
C LEU A 114 3.32 2.17 -3.24
N SER A 115 4.18 3.07 -3.71
CA SER A 115 4.30 4.41 -3.12
C SER A 115 3.12 5.32 -3.43
N ARG A 116 2.37 5.05 -4.51
CA ARG A 116 1.13 5.76 -4.85
C ARG A 116 -0.07 5.28 -4.02
N LEU A 117 -0.08 4.03 -3.59
CA LEU A 117 -1.18 3.46 -2.79
C LEU A 117 -1.47 4.21 -1.46
N PRO A 118 -0.47 4.61 -0.63
CA PRO A 118 -0.72 5.43 0.55
C PRO A 118 -1.01 6.91 0.24
N SER A 119 -0.78 7.38 -1.00
CA SER A 119 -0.85 8.80 -1.37
C SER A 119 -2.27 9.36 -1.59
N ASN A 120 -3.32 8.54 -1.42
CA ASN A 120 -4.70 9.04 -1.44
C ASN A 120 -5.04 9.93 -0.23
N LEU A 121 -4.23 9.89 0.82
CA LEU A 121 -4.36 10.74 2.00
C LEU A 121 -3.67 12.08 1.74
N PRO A 122 -4.39 13.21 1.93
CA PRO A 122 -3.77 14.52 1.83
C PRO A 122 -2.71 14.70 2.92
N SER A 123 -1.54 15.20 2.56
CA SER A 123 -0.49 15.57 3.51
C SER A 123 -0.76 16.94 4.12
N TYR A 124 -0.39 17.10 5.39
CA TYR A 124 -0.42 18.39 6.05
C TYR A 124 0.61 19.35 5.42
N HIS A 125 0.19 20.58 5.12
CA HIS A 125 1.09 21.63 4.63
C HIS A 125 1.20 22.80 5.60
N SER A 126 0.07 23.38 6.01
CA SER A 126 0.07 24.54 6.90
C SER A 126 -1.23 24.60 7.70
N LEU A 127 -1.16 25.24 8.87
CA LEU A 127 -2.31 25.59 9.69
C LEU A 127 -2.17 27.05 10.13
N GLU A 128 -3.11 27.85 9.68
CA GLU A 128 -3.28 29.23 10.13
C GLU A 128 -4.41 29.26 11.15
N TRP A 129 -4.32 30.14 12.15
CA TRP A 129 -5.35 30.23 13.16
C TRP A 129 -5.61 31.68 13.57
N ARG A 130 -6.85 31.95 13.99
CA ARG A 130 -7.29 33.23 14.53
C ARG A 130 -8.15 32.98 15.76
N LEU A 131 -7.81 33.65 16.86
CA LEU A 131 -8.63 33.67 18.07
C LEU A 131 -9.41 34.98 18.11
N ASP A 132 -10.73 34.86 18.08
CA ASP A 132 -11.65 35.98 18.25
C ASP A 132 -12.31 35.88 19.63
N VAL A 133 -12.56 37.01 20.27
CA VAL A 133 -13.26 37.04 21.56
C VAL A 133 -14.40 38.03 21.48
N GLN A 134 -15.63 37.53 21.66
CA GLN A 134 -16.80 38.38 21.72
C GLN A 134 -17.02 38.84 23.16
N LEU A 135 -16.80 40.14 23.40
CA LEU A 135 -16.93 40.78 24.72
C LEU A 135 -18.36 41.25 25.06
N ALA A 136 -19.19 41.45 24.03
CA ALA A 136 -20.56 41.93 24.18
C ALA A 136 -21.39 41.57 22.94
N SER A 137 -22.72 41.54 23.12
CA SER A 137 -23.72 41.54 22.06
C SER A 137 -24.76 42.63 22.34
N ARG A 138 -25.63 42.91 21.37
CA ARG A 138 -26.72 43.89 21.58
C ARG A 138 -27.64 43.51 22.73
N SER A 139 -27.84 42.22 22.97
CA SER A 139 -28.72 41.68 24.00
C SER A 139 -27.99 41.39 25.33
N VAL A 140 -26.67 41.20 25.31
CA VAL A 140 -25.86 40.84 26.49
C VAL A 140 -24.59 41.67 26.49
N ARG A 141 -24.51 42.66 27.39
CA ARG A 141 -23.40 43.64 27.42
C ARG A 141 -22.12 43.11 28.07
N GLU A 142 -22.22 42.09 28.91
CA GLU A 142 -21.09 41.47 29.61
C GLU A 142 -21.04 39.98 29.28
N GLN A 143 -20.22 39.61 28.29
CA GLN A 143 -19.97 38.20 27.96
C GLN A 143 -18.53 38.03 27.49
N VAL A 144 -17.96 36.84 27.62
CA VAL A 144 -16.63 36.53 27.05
C VAL A 144 -16.77 35.22 26.33
N ILE A 145 -16.97 35.28 25.02
CA ILE A 145 -17.14 34.10 24.17
C ILE A 145 -15.92 34.00 23.25
N PRO A 146 -14.91 33.17 23.60
CA PRO A 146 -13.76 32.91 22.74
C PRO A 146 -14.14 31.95 21.61
N MET A 147 -13.74 32.29 20.39
CA MET A 147 -13.96 31.52 19.17
C MET A 147 -12.63 31.37 18.44
N LEU A 148 -12.19 30.14 18.24
CA LEU A 148 -10.99 29.84 17.45
C LEU A 148 -11.41 29.44 16.03
N THR A 149 -10.84 30.09 15.03
CA THR A 149 -10.95 29.69 13.62
C THR A 149 -9.60 29.17 13.15
N MET A 150 -9.57 27.98 12.56
CA MET A 150 -8.38 27.34 12.02
C MET A 150 -8.56 27.09 10.52
N HIS A 151 -7.55 27.41 9.74
CA HIS A 151 -7.49 27.18 8.30
C HIS A 151 -6.39 26.15 8.03
N LEU A 152 -6.81 24.94 7.67
CA LEU A 152 -5.96 23.79 7.43
C LEU A 152 -5.70 23.66 5.92
N LEU A 153 -4.44 23.78 5.53
CA LEU A 153 -3.96 23.58 4.17
C LEU A 153 -3.38 22.17 4.04
N LEU A 154 -3.93 21.44 3.08
CA LEU A 154 -3.71 20.03 2.82
C LEU A 154 -3.26 19.83 1.37
N MET A 155 -2.15 19.14 1.15
CA MET A 155 -1.61 18.87 -0.19
C MET A 155 -1.94 17.43 -0.61
N ARG A 156 -2.47 17.26 -1.82
CA ARG A 156 -2.67 15.96 -2.45
C ARG A 156 -1.91 15.96 -3.78
N GLY A 157 -0.64 15.53 -3.71
CA GLY A 157 0.24 15.60 -4.88
C GLY A 157 0.49 17.06 -5.31
N CYS A 158 -0.02 17.45 -6.48
CA CYS A 158 0.05 18.81 -7.01
C CYS A 158 -1.11 19.71 -6.55
N ASP A 159 -2.21 19.12 -6.07
CA ASP A 159 -3.42 19.86 -5.74
C ASP A 159 -3.40 20.30 -4.27
N SER A 160 -3.70 21.57 -4.02
CA SER A 160 -3.92 22.09 -2.68
C SER A 160 -5.41 22.08 -2.35
N SER A 161 -5.75 21.60 -1.15
CA SER A 161 -7.10 21.62 -0.59
C SER A 161 -7.07 22.38 0.73
N SER A 162 -8.01 23.28 0.93
CA SER A 162 -8.16 24.03 2.18
C SER A 162 -9.40 23.59 2.94
N LYS A 163 -9.32 23.56 4.27
CA LYS A 163 -10.46 23.33 5.16
C LYS A 163 -10.47 24.37 6.27
N VAL A 164 -11.59 25.04 6.44
CA VAL A 164 -11.79 26.00 7.54
C VAL A 164 -12.60 25.31 8.64
N LEU A 165 -12.12 25.41 9.87
CA LEU A 165 -12.71 24.82 11.07
C LEU A 165 -12.89 25.92 12.11
N GLN A 166 -13.99 25.88 12.85
CA GLN A 166 -14.24 26.80 13.95
C GLN A 166 -14.57 26.00 15.20
N THR A 167 -13.92 26.31 16.32
CA THR A 167 -14.03 25.57 17.57
C THR A 167 -13.95 26.51 18.76
N ASP A 168 -14.57 26.11 19.87
CA ASP A 168 -14.35 26.72 21.17
C ASP A 168 -13.04 26.19 21.82
N PRO A 169 -12.49 26.89 22.83
CA PRO A 169 -11.25 26.45 23.49
C PRO A 169 -11.33 25.08 24.18
N SER A 170 -12.50 24.67 24.68
CA SER A 170 -12.63 23.38 25.36
C SER A 170 -12.56 22.22 24.36
N THR A 171 -13.18 22.39 23.19
CA THR A 171 -13.06 21.46 22.07
C THR A 171 -11.63 21.42 21.53
N LEU A 172 -10.92 22.55 21.49
CA LEU A 172 -9.51 22.58 21.09
C LEU A 172 -8.63 21.75 22.05
N LEU A 173 -8.82 21.91 23.37
CA LEU A 173 -8.09 21.12 24.36
C LEU A 173 -8.35 19.62 24.19
N HIS A 174 -9.62 19.25 23.95
CA HIS A 174 -9.97 17.87 23.64
C HIS A 174 -9.26 17.37 22.37
N LEU A 175 -9.24 18.17 21.29
CA LEU A 175 -8.54 17.83 20.06
C LEU A 175 -7.05 17.59 20.30
N ILE A 176 -6.38 18.47 21.04
CA ILE A 176 -4.96 18.32 21.39
C ILE A 176 -4.73 16.98 22.11
N LEU A 177 -5.51 16.69 23.14
CA LEU A 177 -5.40 15.43 23.91
C LEU A 177 -5.60 14.20 23.01
N THR A 178 -6.58 14.23 22.11
CA THR A 178 -6.81 13.11 21.18
C THR A 178 -5.67 12.92 20.18
N LEU A 179 -5.08 14.01 19.68
CA LEU A 179 -3.95 13.95 18.76
C LEU A 179 -2.66 13.48 19.47
N GLU A 180 -2.44 13.89 20.71
CA GLU A 180 -1.34 13.40 21.54
C GLU A 180 -1.48 11.90 21.84
N ALA A 181 -2.69 11.45 22.17
CA ALA A 181 -2.99 10.03 22.35
C ALA A 181 -2.75 9.23 21.06
N ALA A 182 -3.16 9.76 19.90
CA ALA A 182 -2.89 9.14 18.60
C ALA A 182 -1.38 9.06 18.30
N LEU A 183 -0.62 10.11 18.59
CA LEU A 183 0.85 10.12 18.46
C LEU A 183 1.51 9.11 19.40
N ALA A 184 1.00 8.96 20.62
CA ALA A 184 1.47 7.93 21.55
C ALA A 184 1.14 6.51 21.04
N ALA A 185 -0.05 6.30 20.49
CA ALA A 185 -0.47 5.02 19.91
C ALA A 185 0.41 4.60 18.71
N MET A 186 0.87 5.55 17.90
CA MET A 186 1.83 5.27 16.82
C MET A 186 3.17 4.74 17.33
N LYS A 187 3.59 5.11 18.55
CA LYS A 187 4.83 4.63 19.16
C LYS A 187 4.71 3.22 19.72
N THR A 188 3.55 2.59 19.71
CA THR A 188 3.39 1.21 20.22
C THR A 188 4.09 0.19 19.30
N SER A 189 4.49 -0.96 19.87
CA SER A 189 5.13 -2.05 19.10
C SER A 189 4.24 -2.53 17.95
N HIS A 190 2.93 -2.65 18.19
CA HIS A 190 1.95 -3.08 17.19
C HIS A 190 1.89 -2.10 16.00
N SER A 191 1.72 -0.81 16.27
CA SER A 191 1.70 0.23 15.24
C SER A 191 3.03 0.34 14.48
N ARG A 192 4.17 0.20 15.16
CA ARG A 192 5.49 0.17 14.50
C ARG A 192 5.64 -1.04 13.58
N ARG A 193 5.12 -2.21 13.98
CA ARG A 193 5.14 -3.42 13.14
C ARG A 193 4.30 -3.24 11.89
N ILE A 194 3.12 -2.62 12.02
CA ILE A 194 2.26 -2.26 10.89
C ILE A 194 2.94 -1.23 9.99
N LEU A 195 3.52 -0.16 10.55
CA LEU A 195 4.17 0.90 9.76
C LEU A 195 5.38 0.40 8.95
N ARG A 196 6.12 -0.59 9.45
CA ARG A 196 7.18 -1.26 8.70
C ARG A 196 6.67 -2.00 7.47
N ASN A 197 5.44 -2.49 7.52
CA ASN A 197 4.79 -3.18 6.40
C ASN A 197 4.06 -2.23 5.44
N ILE A 198 4.03 -0.92 5.70
CA ILE A 198 3.32 0.08 4.88
C ILE A 198 4.29 1.01 4.11
N LYS A 199 5.59 1.02 4.46
CA LYS A 199 6.61 1.86 3.78
C LYS A 199 7.07 1.30 2.44
#